data_AF-A0A970AAD3-F1
#
_entry.id   AF-A0A970AAD3-F1
#
_cell.length_a   1.000
_cell.length_b   1.000
_cell.length_c   1.000
_cell.angle_alpha   90.00
_cell.angle_beta   90.00
_cell.angle_gamma   90.00
#
_symmetry.space_group_name_H-M   'P 1'
#
loop_
_entity.id
_entity.type
_entity.pdbx_description
1 polymer ?
#
loop_
_entity_poly.entity_id
_entity_poly.type
_entity_poly.pdbx_seq_one_letter_code
_entity_poly.pdbx_strand_id
1 'polypeptide(L)'
;SPKLWSKYAVFREHEAGASISKAFFRNKYYGWRKYSLLLEFSDKTKRLEPLNKDPYMQMFLQDFCLRPSCYDCKFKKKQRESDITLADFWGSSGIVPEMDDDKGLSLVIVHSKKGESFFNRIQKNIKSKPVDFETAIKCNPPMILSAKKPLQREDFIKEMDILEIPELAKKYLKRPSLKSIAAGFAARMLPRRLKSTLKKLLGRLK
;
A
#
# COMPACT_ATOMS: atom_id res chain seq x y z
N SER A 1 -4.81 -10.00 -11.83
CA SER A 1 -5.09 -11.34 -12.40
C SER A 1 -4.46 -12.38 -11.46
N PRO A 2 -5.08 -13.54 -11.18
CA PRO A 2 -4.54 -14.52 -10.22
C PRO A 2 -3.17 -15.09 -10.63
N LYS A 3 -2.86 -15.08 -11.93
CA LYS A 3 -1.67 -15.72 -12.53
C LYS A 3 -0.34 -15.34 -11.87
N LEU A 4 -0.08 -14.05 -11.63
CA LEU A 4 1.18 -13.64 -10.97
C LEU A 4 1.27 -14.17 -9.55
N TRP A 5 0.16 -14.15 -8.80
CA TRP A 5 0.12 -14.68 -7.44
C TRP A 5 0.36 -16.19 -7.45
N SER A 6 -0.28 -16.94 -8.33
CA SER A 6 -0.07 -18.38 -8.47
C SER A 6 1.39 -18.72 -8.78
N LYS A 7 2.02 -18.01 -9.73
CA LYS A 7 3.44 -18.20 -10.06
C LYS A 7 4.35 -17.83 -8.88
N TYR A 8 4.03 -16.75 -8.18
CA TYR A 8 4.77 -16.34 -6.97
C TYR A 8 4.63 -17.35 -5.82
N ALA A 9 3.43 -17.90 -5.61
CA ALA A 9 3.18 -18.92 -4.59
C ALA A 9 4.04 -20.16 -4.85
N VAL A 10 3.99 -20.71 -6.07
CA VAL A 10 4.81 -21.87 -6.48
C VAL A 10 6.31 -21.58 -6.27
N PHE A 11 6.78 -20.40 -6.69
CA PHE A 11 8.17 -19.99 -6.46
C PHE A 11 8.55 -20.03 -4.98
N ARG A 12 7.72 -19.49 -4.09
CA ARG A 12 7.97 -19.48 -2.64
C ARG A 12 7.83 -20.84 -1.99
N GLU A 13 6.88 -21.67 -2.45
CA GLU A 13 6.69 -23.03 -1.97
C GLU A 13 7.89 -23.91 -2.31
N HIS A 14 8.44 -23.76 -3.52
CA HIS A 14 9.67 -24.44 -3.93
C HIS A 14 10.88 -24.00 -3.09
N GLU A 15 11.05 -22.70 -2.83
CA GLU A 15 12.11 -22.21 -1.93
C GLU A 15 11.98 -22.74 -0.49
N ALA A 16 10.75 -22.94 -0.01
CA ALA A 16 10.48 -23.39 1.35
C ALA A 16 10.46 -24.93 1.49
N GLY A 17 10.27 -25.67 0.39
CA GLY A 17 9.99 -27.12 0.45
C GLY A 17 8.63 -27.47 1.07
N ALA A 18 7.72 -26.50 1.20
CA ALA A 18 6.42 -26.65 1.85
C ALA A 18 5.35 -25.78 1.17
N SER A 19 4.10 -26.22 1.20
CA SER A 19 2.97 -25.47 0.62
C SER A 19 2.59 -24.25 1.47
N ILE A 20 2.13 -23.16 0.85
CA ILE A 20 1.61 -21.98 1.55
C ILE A 20 0.22 -22.31 2.07
N SER A 21 0.06 -22.26 3.39
CA SER A 21 -1.23 -22.45 4.06
C SER A 21 -2.02 -21.15 4.23
N LYS A 22 -1.34 -20.01 4.47
CA LYS A 22 -1.95 -18.69 4.64
C LYS A 22 -1.04 -17.58 4.11
N ALA A 23 -1.67 -16.51 3.62
CA ALA A 23 -0.98 -15.30 3.19
C ALA A 23 -1.65 -14.05 3.78
N PHE A 24 -0.85 -13.18 4.41
CA PHE A 24 -1.28 -11.88 4.93
C PHE A 24 -0.49 -10.78 4.24
N PHE A 25 -1.10 -10.11 3.25
CA PHE A 25 -0.46 -9.06 2.44
C PHE A 25 -0.14 -7.77 3.17
N ARG A 26 -0.73 -7.57 4.36
CA ARG A 26 -0.61 -6.34 5.16
C ARG A 26 -0.34 -6.64 6.63
N ASN A 27 0.54 -7.61 6.89
CA ASN A 27 0.97 -7.87 8.25
C ASN A 27 1.71 -6.64 8.81
N LYS A 28 1.35 -6.20 10.01
CA LYS A 28 1.85 -4.95 10.62
C LYS A 28 2.96 -5.16 11.64
N TYR A 29 3.69 -6.28 11.60
CA TYR A 29 4.76 -6.59 12.57
C TYR A 29 5.78 -5.46 12.71
N TYR A 30 6.16 -4.80 11.62
CA TYR A 30 7.07 -3.64 11.62
C TYR A 30 6.38 -2.27 11.65
N GLY A 31 5.08 -2.23 11.99
CA GLY A 31 4.24 -1.04 11.93
C GLY A 31 3.40 -0.96 10.65
N TRP A 32 2.37 -0.11 10.66
CA TRP A 32 1.43 0.04 9.54
C TRP A 32 2.12 0.60 8.29
N ARG A 33 3.06 1.55 8.43
CA ARG A 33 3.81 2.11 7.28
C ARG A 33 4.76 1.13 6.61
N LYS A 34 5.20 0.10 7.33
CA LYS A 34 6.13 -0.93 6.84
C LYS A 34 5.43 -2.28 6.82
N TYR A 35 4.17 -2.29 6.39
CA TYR A 35 3.44 -3.54 6.29
C TYR A 35 4.19 -4.52 5.38
N SER A 36 4.08 -5.79 5.74
CA SER A 36 4.84 -6.87 5.12
C SER A 36 3.90 -7.94 4.60
N LEU A 37 4.37 -8.68 3.60
CA LEU A 37 3.75 -9.95 3.22
C LEU A 37 4.24 -11.03 4.19
N LEU A 38 3.31 -11.61 4.95
CA LEU A 38 3.54 -12.80 5.76
C LEU A 38 2.97 -14.02 5.04
N LEU A 39 3.80 -15.02 4.80
CA LEU A 39 3.40 -16.35 4.36
C LEU A 39 3.56 -17.32 5.53
N GLU A 40 2.55 -18.15 5.78
CA GLU A 40 2.63 -19.28 6.71
C GLU A 40 2.55 -20.57 5.90
N PHE A 41 3.52 -21.46 6.10
CA PHE A 41 3.63 -22.72 5.34
C PHE A 41 3.01 -23.90 6.11
N SER A 42 2.78 -25.01 5.41
CA SER A 42 2.16 -26.22 5.96
C SER A 42 2.98 -26.84 7.10
N ASP A 43 4.29 -26.68 7.07
CA ASP A 43 5.25 -27.11 8.11
C ASP A 43 5.34 -26.13 9.30
N LYS A 44 4.45 -25.13 9.36
CA LYS A 44 4.37 -24.07 10.36
C LYS A 44 5.50 -23.03 10.31
N THR A 45 6.42 -23.12 9.34
CA THR A 45 7.40 -22.06 9.12
C THR A 45 6.71 -20.80 8.59
N LYS A 46 7.36 -19.65 8.76
CA LYS A 46 6.83 -18.35 8.37
C LYS A 46 7.87 -17.55 7.61
N ARG A 47 7.43 -16.87 6.56
CA ARG A 47 8.23 -15.88 5.85
C ARG A 47 7.58 -14.52 5.93
N LEU A 48 8.28 -13.55 6.51
CA LEU A 48 7.83 -12.16 6.61
C LEU A 48 8.75 -11.25 5.78
N GLU A 49 8.24 -10.67 4.70
CA GLU A 49 9.03 -9.79 3.82
C GLU A 49 8.36 -8.41 3.71
N PRO A 50 9.09 -7.31 4.00
CA PRO A 50 8.59 -5.96 3.77
C PRO A 50 8.12 -5.72 2.33
N LEU A 51 7.05 -4.93 2.16
CA LEU A 51 6.46 -4.62 0.84
C LEU A 51 7.46 -4.10 -0.21
N ASN A 52 8.53 -3.44 0.24
CA ASN A 52 9.56 -2.82 -0.60
C ASN A 52 10.71 -3.77 -0.98
N LYS A 53 10.67 -4.99 -0.46
CA LYS A 53 11.64 -6.05 -0.75
C LYS A 53 10.98 -7.26 -1.42
N ASP A 54 9.71 -7.50 -1.15
CA ASP A 54 9.00 -8.61 -1.76
C ASP A 54 8.69 -8.36 -3.26
N PRO A 55 9.12 -9.23 -4.19
CA PRO A 55 8.97 -8.99 -5.63
C PRO A 55 7.51 -8.99 -6.08
N TYR A 56 6.64 -9.82 -5.48
CA TYR A 56 5.22 -9.79 -5.79
C TYR A 56 4.59 -8.47 -5.37
N MET A 57 4.86 -8.03 -4.13
CA MET A 57 4.37 -6.75 -3.64
C MET A 57 4.89 -5.59 -4.47
N GLN A 58 6.14 -5.63 -4.91
CA GLN A 58 6.71 -4.60 -5.79
C GLN A 58 6.05 -4.56 -7.16
N MET A 59 5.80 -5.71 -7.80
CA MET A 59 5.09 -5.77 -9.09
C MET A 59 3.64 -5.32 -8.97
N PHE A 60 2.98 -5.66 -7.86
CA PHE A 60 1.62 -5.25 -7.56
C PHE A 60 1.51 -3.74 -7.30
N LEU A 61 2.39 -3.18 -6.47
CA LEU A 61 2.39 -1.76 -6.10
C LEU A 61 2.90 -0.84 -7.24
N GLN A 62 3.54 -1.41 -8.25
CA GLN A 62 3.88 -0.72 -9.50
C GLN A 62 2.84 -0.95 -10.61
N ASP A 63 1.66 -1.45 -10.24
CA ASP A 63 0.48 -1.59 -11.08
C ASP A 63 0.62 -2.55 -12.29
N PHE A 64 1.65 -3.40 -12.37
CA PHE A 64 1.88 -4.28 -13.53
C PHE A 64 0.84 -5.40 -13.64
N CYS A 65 0.40 -5.96 -12.52
CA CYS A 65 -0.45 -7.16 -12.50
C CYS A 65 -1.95 -6.88 -12.27
N LEU A 66 -2.34 -5.60 -12.34
CA LEU A 66 -3.73 -5.21 -12.20
C LEU A 66 -4.58 -5.67 -13.39
N ARG A 67 -5.89 -5.81 -13.15
CA ARG A 67 -6.87 -6.10 -14.21
C ARG A 67 -7.05 -4.84 -15.07
N PRO A 68 -7.37 -4.96 -16.37
CA PRO A 68 -7.63 -3.80 -17.22
C PRO A 68 -8.65 -2.80 -16.62
N SER A 69 -9.70 -3.32 -15.99
CA SER A 69 -10.72 -2.51 -15.31
C SER A 69 -10.20 -1.67 -14.13
N CYS A 70 -9.03 -2.00 -13.57
CA CYS A 70 -8.40 -1.18 -12.53
C CYS A 70 -7.76 0.10 -13.09
N TYR A 71 -7.36 0.10 -14.36
CA TYR A 71 -6.80 1.28 -15.04
C TYR A 71 -7.88 2.20 -15.60
N ASP A 72 -9.08 1.67 -15.87
CA ASP A 72 -10.24 2.42 -16.35
C ASP A 72 -11.44 2.27 -15.39
N CYS A 73 -11.19 2.39 -14.09
CA CYS A 73 -12.21 2.19 -13.08
C CYS A 73 -13.19 3.37 -13.02
N LYS A 74 -14.43 3.14 -13.45
CA LYS A 74 -15.50 4.16 -13.45
C LYS A 74 -16.00 4.57 -12.06
N PHE A 75 -15.61 3.83 -11.01
CA PHE A 75 -15.96 4.12 -9.61
C PHE A 75 -14.99 5.10 -8.92
N LYS A 76 -13.91 5.52 -9.61
CA LYS A 76 -12.94 6.51 -9.10
C LYS A 76 -13.49 7.93 -9.27
N LYS A 77 -14.51 8.25 -8.48
CA LYS A 77 -15.20 9.56 -8.45
C LYS A 77 -15.46 10.00 -7.02
N LYS A 78 -15.64 11.32 -6.81
CA LYS A 78 -15.93 11.89 -5.49
C LYS A 78 -17.27 11.38 -4.95
N GLN A 79 -18.30 11.46 -5.79
CA GLN A 79 -19.65 10.97 -5.53
C GLN A 79 -19.71 9.46 -5.74
N ARG A 80 -20.05 8.71 -4.70
CA ARG A 80 -20.15 7.24 -4.75
C ARG A 80 -21.55 6.77 -4.38
N GLU A 81 -21.92 5.63 -4.92
CA GLU A 81 -23.20 4.96 -4.60
C GLU A 81 -23.17 4.29 -3.21
N SER A 82 -21.97 4.11 -2.62
CA SER A 82 -21.81 3.55 -1.29
C SER A 82 -22.22 4.54 -0.22
N ASP A 83 -22.98 4.13 0.80
CA ASP A 83 -23.33 4.98 1.95
C ASP A 83 -22.08 5.49 2.71
N ILE A 84 -21.05 4.62 2.86
CA ILE A 84 -19.79 4.91 3.55
C ILE A 84 -18.61 4.32 2.76
N THR A 85 -17.52 5.08 2.63
CA THR A 85 -16.21 4.58 2.18
C THR A 85 -15.24 4.56 3.36
N LEU A 86 -14.56 3.41 3.55
CA LEU A 86 -13.45 3.26 4.49
C LEU A 86 -12.13 3.13 3.73
N ALA A 87 -11.10 3.80 4.21
CA ALA A 87 -9.76 3.72 3.63
C ALA A 87 -8.69 3.86 4.71
N ASP A 88 -7.49 3.38 4.39
CA ASP A 88 -6.26 3.78 5.06
C ASP A 88 -6.02 5.30 4.88
N PHE A 89 -5.71 6.04 5.94
CA PHE A 89 -5.46 7.47 5.86
C PHE A 89 -3.95 7.78 5.70
N TRP A 90 -3.43 7.65 4.47
CA TRP A 90 -1.99 7.80 4.17
C TRP A 90 -1.38 9.17 4.52
N GLY A 91 -2.21 10.22 4.65
CA GLY A 91 -1.80 11.58 4.98
C GLY A 91 -1.87 11.95 6.47
N SER A 92 -2.27 11.03 7.35
CA SER A 92 -2.57 11.29 8.76
C SER A 92 -1.46 12.04 9.49
N SER A 93 -0.18 11.65 9.30
CA SER A 93 0.95 12.27 10.00
C SER A 93 1.17 13.75 9.70
N GLY A 94 0.58 14.28 8.62
CA GLY A 94 0.65 15.69 8.26
C GLY A 94 -0.63 16.47 8.62
N ILE A 95 -1.79 15.81 8.59
CA ILE A 95 -3.11 16.45 8.72
C ILE A 95 -3.62 16.38 10.17
N VAL A 96 -3.44 15.24 10.82
CA VAL A 96 -3.88 14.94 12.20
C VAL A 96 -2.78 14.17 12.95
N PRO A 97 -1.57 14.76 13.10
CA PRO A 97 -0.41 14.07 13.66
C PRO A 97 -0.64 13.50 15.07
N GLU A 98 -1.51 14.12 15.87
CA GLU A 98 -1.89 13.67 17.21
C GLU A 98 -2.69 12.36 17.24
N MET A 99 -3.21 11.93 16.09
CA MET A 99 -3.94 10.66 15.93
C MET A 99 -3.11 9.58 15.21
N ASP A 100 -1.89 9.88 14.79
CA ASP A 100 -1.04 8.94 14.05
C ASP A 100 -0.07 8.22 14.99
N ASP A 101 -0.41 6.98 15.34
CA ASP A 101 0.36 6.10 16.22
C ASP A 101 1.10 4.96 15.49
N ASP A 102 1.16 5.00 14.15
CA ASP A 102 1.69 3.95 13.27
C ASP A 102 1.02 2.56 13.40
N LYS A 103 -0.14 2.45 14.06
CA LYS A 103 -0.97 1.24 14.06
C LYS A 103 -2.01 1.24 12.93
N GLY A 104 -2.17 2.42 12.30
CA GLY A 104 -3.03 2.67 11.15
C GLY A 104 -4.23 3.51 11.56
N LEU A 105 -4.49 4.58 10.81
CA LEU A 105 -5.64 5.45 10.99
C LEU A 105 -6.57 5.30 9.80
N SER A 106 -7.87 5.17 10.06
CA SER A 106 -8.87 5.06 9.00
C SER A 106 -9.38 6.43 8.58
N LEU A 107 -9.54 6.64 7.28
CA LEU A 107 -10.33 7.71 6.69
C LEU A 107 -11.75 7.17 6.46
N VAL A 108 -12.74 7.89 6.99
CA VAL A 108 -14.17 7.57 6.82
C VAL A 108 -14.80 8.69 6.01
N ILE A 109 -15.42 8.35 4.88
CA ILE A 109 -16.14 9.30 4.03
C ILE A 109 -17.59 8.86 3.98
N VAL A 110 -18.49 9.75 4.39
CA VAL A 110 -19.94 9.53 4.40
C VAL A 110 -20.53 10.18 3.15
N HIS A 111 -21.34 9.43 2.38
CA HIS A 111 -21.89 9.90 1.10
C HIS A 111 -23.40 10.10 1.12
N SER A 112 -24.12 9.49 2.07
CA SER A 112 -25.58 9.50 2.11
C SER A 112 -26.11 9.76 3.51
N LYS A 113 -27.39 10.17 3.62
CA LYS A 113 -28.10 10.30 4.91
C LYS A 113 -28.12 8.99 5.71
N LYS A 114 -28.16 7.85 5.01
CA LYS A 114 -28.11 6.53 5.64
C LYS A 114 -26.71 6.25 6.21
N GLY A 115 -25.65 6.58 5.47
CA GLY A 115 -24.28 6.50 5.96
C GLY A 115 -24.02 7.40 7.16
N GLU A 116 -24.58 8.61 7.15
CA GLU A 116 -24.53 9.55 8.27
C GLU A 116 -25.22 8.97 9.51
N SER A 117 -26.43 8.42 9.35
CA SER A 117 -27.13 7.75 10.44
C SER A 117 -26.30 6.60 11.04
N PHE A 118 -25.65 5.79 10.21
CA PHE A 118 -24.77 4.72 10.69
C PHE A 118 -23.54 5.23 11.42
N PHE A 119 -22.89 6.27 10.89
CA PHE A 119 -21.71 6.85 11.52
C PHE A 119 -22.03 7.48 12.89
N ASN A 120 -23.14 8.22 12.98
CA ASN A 120 -23.58 8.85 14.22
C ASN A 120 -23.88 7.83 15.33
N ARG A 121 -24.44 6.66 14.98
CA ARG A 121 -24.72 5.58 15.95
C ARG A 121 -23.46 5.03 16.62
N ILE A 122 -22.33 5.02 15.92
CA ILE A 122 -21.07 4.49 16.44
C ILE A 122 -20.13 5.57 17.00
N GLN A 123 -20.44 6.86 16.80
CA GLN A 123 -19.53 7.97 17.11
C GLN A 123 -19.05 7.95 18.57
N LYS A 124 -19.93 7.59 19.51
CA LYS A 124 -19.58 7.48 20.94
C LYS A 124 -18.60 6.34 21.26
N ASN A 125 -18.44 5.36 20.37
CA ASN A 125 -17.58 4.20 20.54
C ASN A 125 -16.23 4.34 19.81
N ILE A 126 -16.00 5.45 19.12
CA ILE A 126 -14.78 5.69 18.33
C ILE A 126 -14.18 7.05 18.63
N LYS A 127 -12.85 7.14 18.58
CA LYS A 127 -12.16 8.42 18.52
C LYS A 127 -12.08 8.88 17.07
N SER A 128 -12.77 9.96 16.74
CA SER A 128 -12.80 10.51 15.38
C SER A 128 -12.55 12.01 15.41
N LYS A 129 -12.01 12.56 14.30
CA LYS A 129 -11.79 13.99 14.10
C LYS A 129 -12.18 14.37 12.67
N PRO A 130 -12.97 15.43 12.47
CA PRO A 130 -13.30 15.90 11.13
C PRO A 130 -12.04 16.42 10.42
N VAL A 131 -11.95 16.17 9.13
CA VAL A 131 -10.90 16.69 8.24
C VAL A 131 -11.53 17.20 6.95
N ASP A 132 -10.92 18.20 6.34
CA ASP A 132 -11.33 18.68 5.02
C ASP A 132 -11.22 17.57 3.97
N PHE A 133 -12.27 17.41 3.17
CA PHE A 133 -12.36 16.33 2.18
C PHE A 133 -11.29 16.46 1.11
N GLU A 134 -11.08 17.65 0.55
CA GLU A 134 -10.11 17.88 -0.52
C GLU A 134 -8.68 17.60 -0.05
N THR A 135 -8.37 17.99 1.18
CA THR A 135 -7.09 17.72 1.84
C THR A 135 -6.89 16.22 2.06
N ALA A 136 -7.92 15.50 2.52
CA ALA A 136 -7.84 14.06 2.75
C ALA A 136 -7.61 13.27 1.45
N ILE A 137 -8.31 13.60 0.37
CA ILE A 137 -8.19 12.87 -0.90
C ILE A 137 -6.89 13.15 -1.65
N LYS A 138 -6.23 14.30 -1.42
CA LYS A 138 -4.87 14.57 -1.96
C LYS A 138 -3.86 13.50 -1.52
N CYS A 139 -3.98 13.01 -0.30
CA CYS A 139 -3.14 11.92 0.22
C CYS A 139 -3.69 10.52 -0.09
N ASN A 140 -4.94 10.42 -0.57
CA ASN A 140 -5.59 9.18 -0.98
C ASN A 140 -6.06 9.23 -2.45
N PRO A 141 -5.16 9.41 -3.45
CA PRO A 141 -5.53 9.52 -4.86
C PRO A 141 -6.42 8.39 -5.40
N PRO A 142 -6.30 7.12 -4.96
CA PRO A 142 -7.20 6.05 -5.38
C PRO A 142 -8.67 6.27 -5.04
N MET A 143 -9.04 7.35 -4.35
CA MET A 143 -10.43 7.79 -4.21
C MET A 143 -11.01 8.23 -5.57
N ILE A 144 -10.24 9.01 -6.33
CA ILE A 144 -10.70 9.76 -7.51
C ILE A 144 -9.90 9.47 -8.79
N LEU A 145 -8.80 8.72 -8.69
CA LEU A 145 -7.96 8.38 -9.83
C LEU A 145 -7.82 6.87 -9.97
N SER A 146 -7.91 6.40 -11.22
CA SER A 146 -7.56 5.03 -11.58
C SER A 146 -6.04 4.82 -11.55
N ALA A 147 -5.62 3.57 -11.39
CA ALA A 147 -4.21 3.22 -11.51
C ALA A 147 -3.69 3.55 -12.91
N LYS A 148 -2.44 3.99 -13.03
CA LYS A 148 -1.85 4.28 -14.34
C LYS A 148 -1.32 2.99 -14.93
N LYS A 149 -1.83 2.60 -16.11
CA LYS A 149 -1.33 1.42 -16.82
C LYS A 149 0.17 1.60 -17.15
N PRO A 150 1.06 0.70 -16.69
CA PRO A 150 2.46 0.75 -17.08
C PRO A 150 2.63 0.53 -18.60
N LEU A 151 3.56 1.26 -19.22
CA LEU A 151 3.81 1.12 -20.67
C LEU A 151 4.23 -0.30 -21.04
N GLN A 152 5.09 -0.91 -20.22
CA GLN A 152 5.64 -2.24 -20.44
C GLN A 152 4.71 -3.37 -19.95
N ARG A 153 3.43 -3.07 -19.64
CA ARG A 153 2.53 -4.06 -19.06
C ARG A 153 2.24 -5.23 -20.02
N GLU A 154 2.04 -4.96 -21.30
CA GLU A 154 1.72 -6.03 -22.24
C GLU A 154 2.88 -6.99 -22.41
N ASP A 155 4.11 -6.48 -22.45
CA ASP A 155 5.32 -7.31 -22.43
C ASP A 155 5.43 -8.09 -21.12
N PHE A 156 5.19 -7.43 -19.98
CA PHE A 156 5.18 -8.09 -18.66
C PHE A 156 4.22 -9.28 -18.61
N ILE A 157 3.02 -9.13 -19.17
CA ILE A 157 2.03 -10.21 -19.17
C ILE A 157 2.46 -11.37 -20.08
N LYS A 158 3.06 -11.09 -21.25
CA LYS A 158 3.58 -12.13 -22.15
C LYS A 158 4.75 -12.88 -21.53
N GLU A 159 5.68 -12.16 -20.92
CA GLU A 159 6.89 -12.74 -20.35
C GLU A 159 6.67 -13.45 -19.02
N MET A 160 5.56 -13.18 -18.33
CA MET A 160 5.18 -13.89 -17.11
C MET A 160 5.00 -15.41 -17.31
N ASP A 161 4.76 -15.86 -18.55
CA ASP A 161 4.70 -17.29 -18.90
C ASP A 161 6.07 -17.94 -19.08
N ILE A 162 7.12 -17.14 -19.29
CA ILE A 162 8.43 -17.61 -19.75
C ILE A 162 9.48 -17.41 -18.65
N LEU A 163 9.42 -16.26 -17.97
CA LEU A 163 10.42 -15.83 -17.00
C LEU A 163 10.02 -16.20 -15.57
N GLU A 164 10.99 -16.56 -14.75
CA GLU A 164 10.79 -16.78 -13.33
C GLU A 164 10.63 -15.47 -12.54
N ILE A 165 10.08 -15.56 -11.33
CA ILE A 165 9.80 -14.39 -10.47
C ILE A 165 11.03 -13.48 -10.29
N PRO A 166 12.24 -13.99 -10.00
CA PRO A 166 13.43 -13.14 -9.88
C PRO A 166 13.79 -12.41 -11.19
N GLU A 167 13.55 -13.02 -12.34
CA GLU A 167 13.85 -12.46 -13.66
C GLU A 167 12.86 -11.37 -14.04
N LEU A 168 11.56 -11.61 -13.81
CA LEU A 168 10.51 -10.59 -13.94
C LEU A 168 10.82 -9.39 -13.04
N ALA A 169 11.18 -9.65 -11.78
CA ALA A 169 11.56 -8.62 -10.84
C ALA A 169 12.77 -7.81 -11.32
N LYS A 170 13.81 -8.50 -11.81
CA LYS A 170 15.04 -7.87 -12.33
C LYS A 170 14.77 -6.97 -13.54
N LYS A 171 13.82 -7.37 -14.41
CA LYS A 171 13.52 -6.70 -15.68
C LYS A 171 12.55 -5.53 -15.54
N TYR A 172 11.48 -5.68 -14.76
CA TYR A 172 10.37 -4.71 -14.74
C TYR A 172 10.36 -3.80 -13.52
N LEU A 173 10.95 -4.20 -12.40
CA LEU A 173 10.93 -3.36 -11.20
C LEU A 173 11.93 -2.23 -11.33
N LYS A 174 11.44 -1.01 -11.08
CA LYS A 174 12.30 0.16 -10.95
C LYS A 174 13.28 -0.06 -9.81
N ARG A 175 14.58 -0.03 -10.12
CA ARG A 175 15.61 -0.01 -9.09
C ARG A 175 15.68 1.39 -8.46
N PRO A 176 15.91 1.50 -7.15
CA PRO A 176 16.22 2.78 -6.54
C PRO A 176 17.43 3.38 -7.27
N SER A 177 17.33 4.63 -7.71
CA SER A 177 18.50 5.31 -8.28
C SER A 177 19.61 5.40 -7.23
N LEU A 178 20.88 5.43 -7.65
CA LEU A 178 22.02 5.61 -6.73
C LEU A 178 21.81 6.82 -5.80
N LYS A 179 21.21 7.91 -6.32
CA LYS A 179 20.81 9.09 -5.55
C LYS A 179 19.82 8.77 -4.42
N SER A 180 18.81 7.94 -4.68
CA SER A 180 17.83 7.53 -3.67
C SER A 180 18.42 6.60 -2.60
N ILE A 181 19.39 5.75 -2.98
CA ILE A 181 20.14 4.90 -2.05
C ILE A 181 21.00 5.76 -1.13
N ALA A 182 21.77 6.69 -1.71
CA ALA A 182 22.61 7.63 -0.98
C ALA A 182 21.78 8.53 -0.03
N ALA A 183 20.65 9.06 -0.51
CA ALA A 183 19.72 9.83 0.31
C ALA A 183 19.15 9.00 1.47
N GLY A 184 18.81 7.72 1.24
CA GLY A 184 18.36 6.82 2.30
C GLY A 184 19.44 6.51 3.33
N PHE A 185 20.70 6.41 2.91
CA PHE A 185 21.85 6.22 3.79
C PHE A 185 22.15 7.47 4.63
N ALA A 186 22.23 8.64 3.99
CA ALA A 186 22.37 9.93 4.66
C ALA A 186 21.22 10.19 5.63
N ALA A 187 19.99 9.87 5.22
CA ALA A 187 18.83 9.89 6.10
C ALA A 187 19.03 8.94 7.29
N ARG A 188 19.55 7.71 7.15
CA ARG A 188 19.80 6.84 8.32
C ARG A 188 20.82 7.41 9.29
N MET A 189 21.91 8.01 8.79
CA MET A 189 22.97 8.64 9.60
C MET A 189 22.50 9.88 10.37
N LEU A 190 21.45 10.57 9.91
CA LEU A 190 20.92 11.74 10.60
C LEU A 190 20.35 11.37 12.00
N PRO A 191 20.77 12.06 13.08
CA PRO A 191 20.20 11.88 14.41
C PRO A 191 18.68 12.04 14.43
N ARG A 192 17.98 11.25 15.26
CA ARG A 192 16.51 11.29 15.36
C ARG A 192 15.97 12.69 15.65
N ARG A 193 16.67 13.47 16.47
CA ARG A 193 16.32 14.87 16.77
C ARG A 193 16.33 15.74 15.51
N LEU A 194 17.40 15.67 14.71
CA LEU A 194 17.50 16.43 13.44
C LEU A 194 16.41 16.05 12.44
N LYS A 195 16.07 14.75 12.32
CA LYS A 195 14.97 14.30 11.47
C LYS A 195 13.63 14.91 11.89
N SER A 196 13.38 14.96 13.20
CA SER A 196 12.15 15.53 13.74
C SER A 196 12.07 17.04 13.49
N THR A 197 13.20 17.76 13.61
CA THR A 197 13.28 19.20 13.34
C THR A 197 13.12 19.50 11.85
N LEU A 198 13.80 18.76 10.97
CA LEU A 198 13.65 18.88 9.52
C LEU A 198 12.22 18.58 9.07
N LYS A 199 11.56 17.57 9.64
CA LYS A 199 10.15 17.26 9.34
C LYS A 199 9.21 18.39 9.77
N LYS A 200 9.47 19.03 10.92
CA LYS A 200 8.72 20.22 11.39
C LYS A 200 8.96 21.45 10.50
N LEU A 201 10.19 21.67 10.04
CA LEU A 201 10.55 22.79 9.16
C LEU A 201 9.96 22.63 7.75
N LEU A 202 10.08 21.43 7.16
CA LEU A 202 9.51 21.13 5.84
C LEU A 202 7.98 21.10 5.85
N GLY A 203 7.36 20.76 6.98
CA GLY A 203 5.90 20.85 7.17
C GLY A 203 5.37 22.28 7.30
N ARG A 204 6.25 23.28 7.53
CA ARG A 204 5.90 24.71 7.59
C ARG A 204 6.11 25.44 6.25
N LEU A 205 6.74 24.79 5.27
CA LEU A 205 7.03 25.33 3.94
C LEU A 205 6.03 24.86 2.87
N LYS A 206 4.91 24.26 3.26
CA LYS A 206 3.84 23.78 2.38
C LYS A 206 2.51 24.43 2.72
#